data_AF-A0A3P8R6Z0-F1
#
_entry.id   AF-A0A3P8R6Z0-F1
#
_cell.length_a   1.000
_cell.length_b   1.000
_cell.length_c   1.000
_cell.angle_alpha   90.00
_cell.angle_beta   90.00
_cell.angle_gamma   90.00
#
_symmetry.space_group_name_H-M   'P 1'
#
loop_
_entity.id
_entity.type
_entity.pdbx_description
1 polymer ?
#
loop_
_entity_poly.entity_id
_entity_poly.type
_entity_poly.pdbx_seq_one_letter_code
_entity_poly.pdbx_strand_id
1 'polypeptide(L)'
;MSCTHDFMLTALAGRAVLLSCESRQFTRNGECCIECPPGEGVLKKCGVTQTVCTQCLDSETFSENYSHTEECKTCTQCTGLMRMETPCTDSNDAKCICNYNYFFNTVTGRCEQCTVCPLGQGVYSHCDHDHDTVCEECVDETFSDEENSLEPCLPCTICDENETQQANCTPTSDTVCYSNLPTDVIPTSDLDISSSSLPDPFLPDASYSPLPGGETTTSSAGSPRFLGHGLNENLIPIYCSILAAMVVGLAAYLIFRRWNSCKQNKQAANNRGATNNQMVTPEGEKLHSDSGISVDSQSLQEQQQQQQQQQAQAEVQPQPSHSHTQEQIGRLKP
;
A
#
# COMPACT_ATOMS: atom_id res chain seq x y z
N MET A 1 -23.52 -43.65 11.36
CA MET A 1 -22.64 -44.84 11.22
C MET A 1 -22.99 -45.55 9.93
N SER A 2 -21.95 -46.03 9.26
CA SER A 2 -21.93 -47.03 8.18
C SER A 2 -22.17 -46.55 6.74
N CYS A 3 -21.06 -46.17 6.12
CA CYS A 3 -20.75 -46.39 4.71
C CYS A 3 -20.81 -47.89 4.40
N THR A 4 -21.41 -48.28 3.27
CA THR A 4 -21.19 -49.59 2.66
C THR A 4 -20.68 -49.37 1.24
N HIS A 5 -19.51 -49.96 1.00
CA HIS A 5 -18.90 -50.18 -0.30
C HIS A 5 -19.85 -51.00 -1.16
N ASP A 6 -20.09 -50.58 -2.39
CA ASP A 6 -20.52 -51.49 -3.43
C ASP A 6 -19.62 -51.34 -4.66
N PHE A 7 -18.98 -52.45 -4.98
CA PHE A 7 -17.99 -52.63 -6.03
C PHE A 7 -18.75 -53.19 -7.22
N MET A 8 -19.02 -52.37 -8.24
CA MET A 8 -19.55 -52.88 -9.50
C MET A 8 -18.80 -52.28 -10.69
N LEU A 9 -18.21 -53.20 -11.45
CA LEU A 9 -17.56 -53.04 -12.75
C LEU A 9 -18.36 -52.10 -13.66
N THR A 10 -17.73 -51.01 -14.11
CA THR A 10 -18.13 -50.30 -15.33
C THR A 10 -16.91 -50.04 -16.19
N ALA A 11 -16.91 -50.74 -17.33
CA ALA A 11 -16.35 -50.42 -18.64
C ALA A 11 -15.07 -49.56 -18.69
N LEU A 12 -14.03 -50.14 -19.31
CA LEU A 12 -12.92 -49.44 -19.94
C LEU A 12 -13.44 -48.50 -21.04
N ALA A 13 -13.93 -47.32 -20.66
CA ALA A 13 -13.90 -46.15 -21.51
C ALA A 13 -12.51 -45.55 -21.32
N GLY A 14 -11.63 -45.72 -22.30
CA GLY A 14 -10.35 -45.03 -22.35
C GLY A 14 -10.61 -43.54 -22.14
N ARG A 15 -10.26 -43.03 -20.97
CA ARG A 15 -10.08 -41.59 -20.80
C ARG A 15 -8.91 -41.24 -21.70
N ALA A 16 -9.20 -40.81 -22.93
CA ALA A 16 -8.33 -39.85 -23.58
C ALA A 16 -8.17 -38.73 -22.55
N VAL A 17 -6.97 -38.62 -21.98
CA VAL A 17 -6.56 -37.39 -21.30
C VAL A 17 -6.71 -36.35 -22.39
N LEU A 18 -7.81 -35.60 -22.35
CA LEU A 18 -7.92 -34.34 -23.07
C LEU A 18 -6.77 -33.51 -22.51
N LEU A 19 -5.62 -33.56 -23.19
CA LEU A 19 -4.51 -32.67 -22.91
C LEU A 19 -5.12 -31.28 -23.09
N SER A 20 -5.43 -30.63 -21.98
CA SER A 20 -5.87 -29.24 -21.96
C SER A 20 -4.73 -28.44 -22.54
N CYS A 21 -4.93 -27.95 -23.76
CA CYS A 21 -3.95 -27.16 -24.48
C CYS A 21 -4.14 -25.70 -24.10
N GLU A 22 -3.25 -25.16 -23.25
CA GLU A 22 -3.31 -23.78 -22.77
C GLU A 22 -3.22 -22.77 -23.92
N SER A 23 -2.35 -23.04 -24.89
CA SER A 23 -2.13 -22.22 -26.08
C SER A 23 -3.29 -22.24 -27.09
N ARG A 24 -4.24 -23.18 -26.95
CA ARG A 24 -5.41 -23.40 -27.84
C ARG A 24 -5.07 -23.57 -29.31
N GLN A 25 -3.80 -23.79 -29.65
CA GLN A 25 -3.31 -23.99 -31.00
C GLN A 25 -2.57 -25.32 -31.09
N PHE A 26 -2.60 -25.93 -32.28
CA PHE A 26 -2.01 -27.23 -32.53
C PHE A 26 -1.15 -27.20 -33.77
N THR A 27 -0.10 -28.01 -33.79
CA THR A 27 0.65 -28.27 -35.02
C THR A 27 -0.17 -29.07 -36.00
N ARG A 28 0.32 -29.14 -37.24
CA ARG A 28 -0.24 -30.00 -38.28
C ARG A 28 -0.32 -31.48 -37.88
N ASN A 29 0.52 -31.90 -36.93
CA ASN A 29 0.56 -33.28 -36.42
C ASN A 29 -0.40 -33.51 -35.24
N GLY A 30 -1.13 -32.48 -34.80
CA GLY A 30 -2.09 -32.55 -33.70
C GLY A 30 -1.48 -32.39 -32.31
N GLU A 31 -0.22 -31.95 -32.22
CA GLU A 31 0.45 -31.66 -30.94
C GLU A 31 0.10 -30.25 -30.48
N CYS A 32 -0.09 -30.04 -29.17
CA CYS A 32 -0.35 -28.71 -28.62
C CYS A 32 0.89 -27.82 -28.78
N CYS A 33 0.68 -26.57 -29.20
CA CYS A 33 1.77 -25.61 -29.33
C CYS A 33 2.40 -25.33 -27.96
N ILE A 34 3.73 -25.41 -27.89
CA ILE A 34 4.51 -25.07 -26.71
C ILE A 34 4.56 -23.55 -26.56
N GLU A 35 4.34 -23.06 -25.36
CA GLU A 35 4.49 -21.65 -25.00
C GLU A 35 5.92 -21.43 -24.49
N CYS A 36 6.58 -20.37 -24.98
CA CYS A 36 7.86 -19.93 -24.46
C CYS A 36 7.63 -19.31 -23.07
N PRO A 37 8.43 -19.69 -22.07
CA PRO A 37 8.33 -19.12 -20.72
C PRO A 37 8.82 -17.66 -20.69
N PRO A 38 8.52 -16.93 -19.59
CA PRO A 38 9.14 -15.63 -19.35
C PRO A 38 10.68 -15.73 -19.38
N GLY A 39 11.36 -14.74 -19.97
CA GLY A 39 12.79 -14.84 -20.31
C GLY A 39 13.06 -15.36 -21.73
N GLU A 40 12.08 -15.99 -22.37
CA GLU A 40 12.19 -16.51 -23.73
C GLU A 40 11.08 -15.96 -24.64
N GLY A 41 11.45 -15.61 -25.86
CA GLY A 41 10.54 -15.18 -26.91
C GLY A 41 10.47 -16.19 -28.05
N VAL A 42 9.40 -16.12 -28.84
CA VAL A 42 9.19 -16.98 -30.00
C VAL A 42 10.14 -16.57 -31.12
N LEU A 43 11.00 -17.49 -31.54
CA LEU A 43 11.82 -17.36 -32.75
C LEU A 43 11.09 -17.90 -33.98
N LYS A 44 10.33 -18.99 -33.80
CA LYS A 44 9.52 -19.60 -34.86
C LYS A 44 8.15 -19.98 -34.33
N LYS A 45 7.11 -19.45 -34.94
CA LYS A 45 5.72 -19.71 -34.57
C LYS A 45 5.32 -21.15 -34.83
N CYS A 46 4.41 -21.64 -34.00
CA CYS A 46 3.78 -22.94 -34.16
C CYS A 46 2.98 -23.02 -35.47
N GLY A 47 3.03 -24.18 -36.14
CA GLY A 47 2.25 -24.43 -37.35
C GLY A 47 2.54 -25.80 -37.95
N VAL A 48 3.42 -25.86 -38.96
CA VAL A 48 3.91 -27.16 -39.48
C VAL A 48 4.85 -27.81 -38.47
N THR A 49 5.65 -27.01 -37.76
CA THR A 49 6.55 -27.44 -36.69
C THR A 49 6.11 -26.83 -35.36
N GLN A 50 6.59 -27.39 -34.24
CA GLN A 50 6.41 -26.80 -32.91
C GLN A 50 7.02 -25.39 -32.84
N THR A 51 6.57 -24.63 -31.84
CA THR A 51 7.17 -23.35 -31.43
C THR A 51 8.64 -23.56 -31.12
N VAL A 52 9.48 -22.65 -31.60
CA VAL A 52 10.90 -22.58 -31.22
C VAL A 52 11.10 -21.29 -30.44
N CYS A 53 11.65 -21.42 -29.24
CA CYS A 53 11.92 -20.31 -28.33
C CYS A 53 13.40 -19.90 -28.41
N THR A 54 13.68 -18.64 -28.13
CA THR A 54 15.02 -18.09 -27.99
C THR A 54 15.08 -17.24 -26.73
N GLN A 55 16.23 -17.20 -26.08
CA GLN A 55 16.44 -16.38 -24.90
C GLN A 55 16.43 -14.91 -25.28
N CYS A 56 15.75 -14.09 -24.48
CA CYS A 56 15.79 -12.64 -24.64
C CYS A 56 17.13 -12.10 -24.15
N LEU A 57 17.61 -11.04 -24.80
CA LEU A 57 18.87 -10.40 -24.45
C LEU A 57 18.65 -9.47 -23.25
N ASP A 58 19.31 -9.78 -22.14
CA ASP A 58 19.23 -9.01 -20.90
C ASP A 58 19.53 -7.52 -21.14
N SER A 59 18.78 -6.64 -20.48
CA SER A 59 18.81 -5.17 -20.64
C SER A 59 18.41 -4.60 -22.02
N GLU A 60 18.20 -5.42 -23.04
CA GLU A 60 17.78 -4.98 -24.38
C GLU A 60 16.37 -5.44 -24.75
N THR A 61 16.02 -6.67 -24.40
CA THR A 61 14.73 -7.27 -24.71
C THR A 61 14.19 -8.13 -23.58
N PHE A 62 12.87 -8.29 -23.51
CA PHE A 62 12.19 -9.04 -22.46
C PHE A 62 10.98 -9.83 -22.98
N SER A 63 10.55 -10.80 -22.18
CA SER A 63 9.30 -11.55 -22.36
C SER A 63 8.70 -11.89 -20.99
N GLU A 64 7.53 -11.34 -20.66
CA GLU A 64 6.90 -11.45 -19.33
C GLU A 64 5.95 -12.63 -19.17
N ASN A 65 5.35 -13.08 -20.27
CA ASN A 65 4.23 -14.01 -20.24
C ASN A 65 4.55 -15.27 -21.04
N TYR A 66 3.93 -16.38 -20.65
CA TYR A 66 3.93 -17.59 -21.45
C TYR A 66 3.28 -17.32 -22.81
N SER A 67 4.01 -17.54 -23.90
CA SER A 67 3.48 -17.27 -25.24
C SER A 67 4.06 -18.18 -26.31
N HIS A 68 3.20 -18.71 -27.18
CA HIS A 68 3.59 -19.42 -28.40
C HIS A 68 3.59 -18.52 -29.65
N THR A 69 3.29 -17.22 -29.48
CA THR A 69 3.23 -16.24 -30.59
C THR A 69 4.08 -14.99 -30.41
N GLU A 70 4.37 -14.57 -29.18
CA GLU A 70 5.09 -13.32 -28.89
C GLU A 70 6.60 -13.53 -28.96
N GLU A 71 7.27 -12.68 -29.72
CA GLU A 71 8.73 -12.62 -29.79
C GLU A 71 9.27 -11.74 -28.65
N CYS A 72 10.58 -11.76 -28.40
CA CYS A 72 11.18 -10.87 -27.39
C CYS A 72 10.90 -9.41 -27.74
N LYS A 73 10.33 -8.65 -26.78
CA LYS A 73 10.00 -7.24 -26.94
C LYS A 73 11.19 -6.39 -26.53
N THR A 74 11.42 -5.26 -27.19
CA THR A 74 12.47 -4.32 -26.77
C THR A 74 12.10 -3.67 -25.45
N CYS A 75 13.07 -3.54 -24.54
CA CYS A 75 12.88 -2.85 -23.27
C CYS A 75 12.46 -1.39 -23.46
N THR A 76 11.56 -0.94 -22.59
CA THR A 76 11.20 0.47 -22.44
C THR A 76 12.41 1.26 -21.96
N GLN A 77 12.70 2.39 -22.61
CA GLN A 77 13.77 3.29 -22.20
C GLN A 77 13.20 4.48 -21.43
N CYS A 78 13.60 4.62 -20.17
CA CYS A 78 13.25 5.78 -19.37
C CYS A 78 14.03 7.01 -19.88
N THR A 79 13.33 7.95 -20.52
CA THR A 79 13.92 9.15 -21.12
C THR A 79 13.29 10.42 -20.56
N GLY A 80 13.94 11.57 -20.75
CA GLY A 80 13.44 12.86 -20.28
C GLY A 80 13.54 13.02 -18.76
N LEU A 81 12.42 13.30 -18.10
CA LEU A 81 12.31 13.52 -16.65
C LEU A 81 11.94 12.24 -15.88
N MET A 82 12.20 11.08 -16.49
CA MET A 82 11.88 9.77 -15.91
C MET A 82 13.16 9.05 -15.52
N ARG A 83 13.09 8.26 -14.46
CA ARG A 83 14.14 7.33 -14.03
C ARG A 83 13.59 5.92 -13.97
N MET A 84 14.51 4.97 -13.95
CA MET A 84 14.19 3.55 -13.80
C MET A 84 13.90 3.26 -12.33
N GLU A 85 12.72 2.69 -12.05
CA GLU A 85 12.38 2.12 -10.75
C GLU A 85 12.84 0.66 -10.68
N THR A 86 12.49 -0.12 -11.71
CA THR A 86 12.95 -1.50 -11.88
C THR A 86 13.72 -1.62 -13.18
N PRO A 87 14.90 -2.27 -13.17
CA PRO A 87 15.66 -2.50 -14.39
C PRO A 87 14.95 -3.45 -15.34
N CYS A 88 15.21 -3.29 -16.64
CA CYS A 88 14.78 -4.29 -17.61
C CYS A 88 15.62 -5.57 -17.42
N THR A 89 14.94 -6.70 -17.37
CA THR A 89 15.56 -8.03 -17.39
C THR A 89 15.03 -8.81 -18.60
N ASP A 90 15.59 -9.98 -18.88
CA ASP A 90 15.06 -10.91 -19.90
C ASP A 90 13.57 -11.25 -19.74
N SER A 91 13.04 -11.12 -18.52
CA SER A 91 11.74 -11.58 -18.08
C SER A 91 10.77 -10.47 -17.68
N ASN A 92 11.22 -9.22 -17.55
CA ASN A 92 10.38 -8.09 -17.17
C ASN A 92 10.84 -6.81 -17.86
N ASP A 93 9.89 -5.96 -18.24
CA ASP A 93 10.22 -4.64 -18.77
C ASP A 93 10.82 -3.71 -17.69
N ALA A 94 11.52 -2.66 -18.13
CA ALA A 94 11.87 -1.55 -17.26
C ALA A 94 10.62 -0.76 -16.86
N LYS A 95 10.46 -0.52 -15.55
CA LYS A 95 9.42 0.37 -15.04
C LYS A 95 9.99 1.77 -14.86
N CYS A 96 9.39 2.74 -15.55
CA CYS A 96 9.81 4.14 -15.50
C CYS A 96 8.89 4.96 -14.61
N ILE A 97 9.48 5.75 -13.72
CA ILE A 97 8.79 6.69 -12.82
C ILE A 97 9.42 8.08 -12.96
N CYS A 98 8.78 9.11 -12.41
CA CYS A 98 9.38 10.44 -12.43
C CYS A 98 10.71 10.46 -11.65
N ASN A 99 11.65 11.26 -12.15
CA ASN A 99 12.97 11.42 -11.54
C ASN A 99 12.86 12.10 -10.17
N TYR A 100 13.93 12.07 -9.39
CA TYR A 100 13.98 12.79 -8.11
C TYR A 100 13.63 14.27 -8.28
N ASN A 101 12.85 14.80 -7.35
CA ASN A 101 12.30 16.16 -7.40
C ASN A 101 11.28 16.39 -8.54
N TYR A 102 10.70 15.30 -9.08
CA TYR A 102 9.56 15.35 -9.99
C TYR A 102 8.48 14.36 -9.59
N PHE A 103 7.23 14.72 -9.82
CA PHE A 103 6.07 13.85 -9.63
C PHE A 103 5.26 13.73 -10.92
N PHE A 104 4.48 12.64 -11.06
CA PHE A 104 3.64 12.43 -12.22
C PHE A 104 2.31 13.17 -12.07
N ASN A 105 2.15 14.29 -12.80
CA ASN A 105 0.89 15.02 -12.83
C ASN A 105 -0.09 14.31 -13.78
N THR A 106 -1.08 13.62 -13.21
CA THR A 106 -2.11 12.87 -13.95
C THR A 106 -2.99 13.72 -14.85
N VAL A 107 -3.14 15.03 -14.57
CA VAL A 107 -3.93 15.97 -15.39
C VAL A 107 -3.19 16.31 -16.68
N THR A 108 -1.89 16.55 -16.58
CA THR A 108 -1.04 16.90 -17.73
C THR A 108 -0.41 15.70 -18.43
N GLY A 109 -0.40 14.54 -17.77
CA GLY A 109 0.18 13.29 -18.27
C GLY A 109 1.72 13.31 -18.36
N ARG A 110 2.41 14.15 -17.58
CA ARG A 110 3.87 14.30 -17.60
C ARG A 110 4.45 14.46 -16.20
N CYS A 111 5.76 14.26 -16.09
CA CYS A 111 6.50 14.58 -14.88
C CYS A 111 6.66 16.09 -14.74
N GLU A 112 6.29 16.63 -13.59
CA GLU A 112 6.42 18.04 -13.23
C GLU A 112 7.30 18.18 -11.99
N GLN A 113 7.98 19.31 -11.87
CA GLN A 113 8.88 19.56 -10.76
C GLN A 113 8.08 19.68 -9.47
N CYS A 114 8.58 19.08 -8.39
CA CYS A 114 7.97 19.19 -7.08
C CYS A 114 7.88 20.65 -6.62
N THR A 115 6.77 21.00 -5.99
CA THR A 115 6.54 22.30 -5.38
C THR A 115 7.53 22.50 -4.23
N VAL A 116 8.14 23.69 -4.18
CA VAL A 116 8.97 24.14 -3.07
C VAL A 116 8.08 24.95 -2.13
N CYS A 117 8.12 24.63 -0.84
CA CYS A 117 7.36 25.39 0.14
C CYS A 117 8.01 26.75 0.37
N PRO A 118 7.27 27.86 0.25
CA PRO A 118 7.79 29.19 0.47
C PRO A 118 8.09 29.45 1.95
N LEU A 119 8.79 30.54 2.23
CA LEU A 119 9.00 31.05 3.59
C LEU A 119 7.67 31.14 4.36
N GLY A 120 7.68 30.69 5.61
CA GLY A 120 6.46 30.64 6.43
C GLY A 120 5.61 29.40 6.21
N GLN A 121 5.99 28.53 5.27
CA GLN A 121 5.39 27.22 5.04
C GLN A 121 6.42 26.11 5.17
N GLY A 122 5.98 25.00 5.76
CA GLY A 122 6.76 23.78 5.89
C GLY A 122 6.16 22.65 5.06
N VAL A 123 6.97 21.62 4.82
CA VAL A 123 6.52 20.40 4.12
C VAL A 123 5.68 19.54 5.06
N TYR A 124 4.41 19.40 4.72
CA TYR A 124 3.49 18.47 5.36
C TYR A 124 3.62 17.05 4.78
N SER A 125 3.66 16.95 3.44
CA SER A 125 3.90 15.71 2.72
C SER A 125 5.01 15.93 1.71
N HIS A 126 6.00 15.04 1.75
CA HIS A 126 7.13 15.11 0.83
C HIS A 126 6.68 14.74 -0.57
N CYS A 127 7.37 15.26 -1.57
CA CYS A 127 7.15 14.86 -2.94
C CYS A 127 7.59 13.41 -3.18
N ASP A 128 6.80 12.66 -3.94
CA ASP A 128 7.17 11.34 -4.45
C ASP A 128 6.91 11.26 -5.96
N HIS A 129 7.23 10.14 -6.59
CA HIS A 129 7.12 9.98 -8.04
C HIS A 129 5.69 10.12 -8.57
N ASP A 130 4.66 10.01 -7.72
CA ASP A 130 3.23 10.01 -8.06
C ASP A 130 2.44 11.18 -7.43
N HIS A 131 3.01 11.94 -6.51
CA HIS A 131 2.34 13.07 -5.88
C HIS A 131 3.30 14.20 -5.54
N ASP A 132 2.78 15.43 -5.62
CA ASP A 132 3.53 16.64 -5.34
C ASP A 132 3.79 16.85 -3.84
N THR A 133 4.74 17.71 -3.52
CA THR A 133 4.91 18.27 -2.18
C THR A 133 3.61 18.94 -1.74
N VAL A 134 3.21 18.69 -0.50
CA VAL A 134 2.11 19.41 0.15
C VAL A 134 2.71 20.31 1.23
N CYS A 135 2.46 21.61 1.11
CA CYS A 135 2.93 22.62 2.06
C CYS A 135 1.83 23.00 3.04
N GLU A 136 2.22 23.26 4.29
CA GLU A 136 1.35 23.80 5.34
C GLU A 136 1.91 25.10 5.91
N GLU A 137 1.05 25.97 6.42
CA GLU A 137 1.48 27.20 7.09
C GLU A 137 2.01 26.90 8.49
N CYS A 138 3.13 27.54 8.85
CA CYS A 138 3.69 27.39 10.18
C CYS A 138 2.85 28.18 11.21
N VAL A 139 2.26 27.43 12.14
CA VAL A 139 1.41 27.93 13.24
C VAL A 139 1.91 27.39 14.58
N ASP A 140 1.33 27.85 15.69
CA ASP A 140 1.59 27.29 17.03
C ASP A 140 3.09 27.28 17.45
N GLU A 141 3.77 28.42 17.36
CA GLU A 141 5.20 28.56 17.72
C GLU A 141 6.11 27.65 16.87
N THR A 142 5.88 27.66 15.56
CA THR A 142 6.76 27.05 14.56
C THR A 142 7.15 28.05 13.47
N PHE A 143 8.26 27.80 12.78
CA PHE A 143 8.77 28.62 11.70
C PHE A 143 9.41 27.80 10.56
N SER A 144 9.52 28.43 9.40
CA SER A 144 10.28 27.96 8.24
C SER A 144 10.93 29.18 7.58
N ASP A 145 12.25 29.28 7.67
CA ASP A 145 13.08 30.40 7.22
C ASP A 145 13.81 30.15 5.89
N GLU A 146 13.55 28.99 5.26
CA GLU A 146 14.10 28.61 3.96
C GLU A 146 13.01 28.10 3.01
N GLU A 147 13.16 28.38 1.71
CA GLU A 147 12.30 27.77 0.69
C GLU A 147 12.79 26.35 0.39
N ASN A 148 12.07 25.33 0.85
CA ASN A 148 12.50 23.95 0.68
C ASN A 148 11.35 22.97 0.37
N SER A 149 11.70 21.81 -0.18
CA SER A 149 10.77 20.71 -0.52
C SER A 149 10.89 19.50 0.41
N LEU A 150 11.72 19.61 1.46
CA LEU A 150 11.94 18.53 2.45
C LEU A 150 11.65 18.95 3.90
N GLU A 151 12.00 20.17 4.31
CA GLU A 151 11.89 20.56 5.72
C GLU A 151 10.44 20.89 6.13
N PRO A 152 9.93 20.30 7.23
CA PRO A 152 8.66 20.69 7.84
C PRO A 152 8.80 22.00 8.63
N CYS A 153 7.70 22.52 9.17
CA CYS A 153 7.76 23.64 10.11
C CYS A 153 8.55 23.24 11.37
N LEU A 154 9.58 24.01 11.71
CA LEU A 154 10.45 23.77 12.84
C LEU A 154 9.92 24.47 14.09
N PRO A 155 10.02 23.85 15.29
CA PRO A 155 9.62 24.51 16.52
C PRO A 155 10.54 25.69 16.82
N CYS A 156 9.95 26.80 17.29
CA CYS A 156 10.73 27.96 17.70
C CYS A 156 11.59 27.64 18.93
N THR A 157 12.78 28.23 18.98
CA THR A 157 13.68 28.21 20.13
C THR A 157 13.02 28.91 21.33
N ILE A 158 13.17 28.30 22.51
CA ILE A 158 12.73 28.87 23.79
C ILE A 158 13.97 29.32 24.55
N CYS A 159 14.05 30.61 24.88
CA CYS A 159 15.19 31.16 25.60
C CYS A 159 15.26 30.64 27.04
N ASP A 160 16.46 30.30 27.49
CA ASP A 160 16.72 29.84 28.86
C ASP A 160 16.62 30.98 29.88
N GLU A 161 16.54 30.64 31.18
CA GLU A 161 16.39 31.62 32.28
C GLU A 161 17.51 32.69 32.34
N ASN A 162 18.69 32.39 31.79
CA ASN A 162 19.85 33.31 31.75
C ASN A 162 19.96 34.10 30.43
N GLU A 163 19.00 33.92 29.53
CA GLU A 163 18.94 34.56 28.22
C GLU A 163 17.79 35.56 28.17
N THR A 164 17.97 36.59 27.35
CA THR A 164 16.91 37.58 27.08
C THR A 164 16.44 37.42 25.65
N GLN A 165 15.14 37.26 25.46
CA GLN A 165 14.55 37.21 24.13
C GLN A 165 14.68 38.58 23.45
N GLN A 166 15.39 38.61 22.33
CA GLN A 166 15.66 39.82 21.55
C GLN A 166 14.70 39.98 20.37
N ALA A 167 14.23 38.88 19.79
CA ALA A 167 13.19 38.85 18.78
C ALA A 167 12.19 37.72 19.07
N ASN A 168 10.91 37.97 18.78
CA ASN A 168 9.87 36.95 18.88
C ASN A 168 9.89 36.02 17.68
N CYS A 169 9.48 34.77 17.87
CA CYS A 169 9.25 33.87 16.76
C CYS A 169 8.17 34.42 15.82
N THR A 170 8.37 34.16 14.53
CA THR A 170 7.37 34.39 13.48
C THR A 170 7.31 33.14 12.59
N PRO A 171 6.26 32.93 11.78
CA PRO A 171 6.23 31.81 10.84
C PRO A 171 7.46 31.72 9.93
N THR A 172 8.16 32.85 9.70
CA THR A 172 9.32 32.94 8.82
C THR A 172 10.67 33.05 9.54
N SER A 173 10.71 33.10 10.87
CA SER A 173 11.95 33.33 11.61
C SER A 173 11.91 32.81 13.03
N ASP A 174 12.99 32.20 13.47
CA ASP A 174 13.15 31.72 14.85
C ASP A 174 13.17 32.86 15.89
N THR A 175 12.92 32.49 17.15
CA THR A 175 13.23 33.29 18.32
C THR A 175 14.73 33.55 18.42
N VAL A 176 15.12 34.81 18.68
CA VAL A 176 16.52 35.17 18.91
C VAL A 176 16.75 35.37 20.41
N CYS A 177 17.61 34.54 20.99
CA CYS A 177 17.99 34.62 22.40
C CYS A 177 19.38 35.26 22.56
N TYR A 178 19.52 36.12 23.57
CA TYR A 178 20.79 36.77 23.91
C TYR A 178 21.23 36.35 25.32
N SER A 179 22.32 35.61 25.43
CA SER A 179 22.88 35.19 26.71
C SER A 179 23.69 36.35 27.33
N ASN A 180 23.34 36.78 28.54
CA ASN A 180 24.04 37.86 29.26
C ASN A 180 25.32 37.38 29.97
N LEU A 181 25.87 36.22 29.62
CA LEU A 181 27.08 35.73 30.27
C LEU A 181 28.28 36.61 29.89
N PRO A 182 29.04 37.14 30.85
CA PRO A 182 30.33 37.77 30.56
C PRO A 182 31.21 36.75 29.85
N THR A 183 31.76 37.12 28.70
CA THR A 183 32.88 36.42 28.07
C THR A 183 34.12 36.55 28.96
N ASP A 184 34.13 35.88 30.11
CA ASP A 184 35.35 35.58 30.87
C ASP A 184 35.80 34.16 30.50
N VAL A 185 36.02 33.92 29.20
CA VAL A 185 37.03 32.96 28.80
C VAL A 185 38.33 33.73 28.87
N ILE A 186 38.98 33.67 30.04
CA ILE A 186 40.39 34.04 30.17
C ILE A 186 41.14 33.22 29.11
N PRO A 187 41.84 33.85 28.15
CA PRO A 187 42.84 33.12 27.38
C PRO A 187 44.00 32.90 28.34
N THR A 188 44.04 31.75 29.03
CA THR A 188 45.27 31.33 29.71
C THR A 188 46.22 30.80 28.64
N SER A 189 46.79 31.74 27.88
CA SER A 189 48.12 31.58 27.33
C SER A 189 49.10 31.57 28.50
N ASP A 190 50.03 30.62 28.44
CA ASP A 190 51.36 30.67 29.04
C ASP A 190 51.48 30.41 30.56
N LEU A 191 51.60 29.13 30.90
CA LEU A 191 52.71 28.71 31.78
C LEU A 191 53.63 27.78 31.01
N ASP A 192 54.67 28.37 30.44
CA ASP A 192 55.91 27.70 30.07
C ASP A 192 56.53 27.01 31.31
N ILE A 193 56.69 25.69 31.24
CA ILE A 193 57.85 25.02 31.86
C ILE A 193 58.54 24.18 30.78
N SER A 194 59.72 24.66 30.41
CA SER A 194 60.68 24.07 29.49
C SER A 194 60.92 22.57 29.65
N SER A 195 60.85 21.90 28.50
CA SER A 195 61.80 20.91 27.95
C SER A 195 62.69 20.11 28.92
N SER A 196 62.53 18.78 28.89
CA SER A 196 63.64 17.82 29.00
C SER A 196 63.27 16.46 28.36
N SER A 197 63.81 16.23 27.17
CA SER A 197 64.38 14.97 26.63
C SER A 197 63.70 13.61 26.87
N LEU A 198 63.29 12.99 25.75
CA LEU A 198 63.38 11.57 25.28
C LEU A 198 64.05 10.50 26.19
N PRO A 199 63.82 9.18 26.01
CA PRO A 199 63.48 8.54 24.72
C PRO A 199 62.44 7.39 24.72
N ASP A 200 61.82 7.17 23.56
CA ASP A 200 61.27 5.90 23.08
C ASP A 200 62.37 4.82 23.11
N PRO A 201 62.10 3.53 23.39
CA PRO A 201 61.96 2.61 22.24
C PRO A 201 61.24 1.24 22.47
N PHE A 202 60.75 0.68 21.35
CA PHE A 202 60.69 -0.74 20.95
C PHE A 202 59.35 -1.50 20.97
N LEU A 203 58.83 -1.73 19.77
CA LEU A 203 58.22 -3.00 19.32
C LEU A 203 59.31 -4.11 19.25
N PRO A 204 58.92 -5.39 19.37
CA PRO A 204 58.85 -6.19 18.13
C PRO A 204 57.66 -7.17 18.04
N ASP A 205 57.36 -7.49 16.79
CA ASP A 205 56.48 -8.56 16.28
C ASP A 205 56.60 -9.91 16.99
N ALA A 206 55.46 -10.62 17.12
CA ALA A 206 55.36 -12.05 16.82
C ALA A 206 53.90 -12.52 16.73
N SER A 207 53.50 -12.89 15.51
CA SER A 207 52.54 -13.95 15.14
C SER A 207 52.26 -15.00 16.24
N TYR A 208 51.00 -15.40 16.43
CA TYR A 208 50.50 -16.80 16.35
C TYR A 208 49.01 -16.85 16.78
N SER A 209 48.11 -17.24 15.86
CA SER A 209 46.79 -17.82 16.19
C SER A 209 47.01 -19.21 16.82
N PRO A 210 46.17 -19.67 17.78
CA PRO A 210 44.91 -20.33 17.42
C PRO A 210 43.73 -20.16 18.42
N LEU A 211 42.50 -20.28 17.90
CA LEU A 211 41.24 -20.63 18.62
C LEU A 211 41.36 -22.06 19.23
N PRO A 212 40.43 -22.62 20.07
CA PRO A 212 39.13 -22.10 20.51
C PRO A 212 38.71 -22.39 21.96
N GLY A 213 37.59 -21.78 22.37
CA GLY A 213 36.64 -22.40 23.31
C GLY A 213 36.46 -21.68 24.64
N GLY A 214 35.20 -21.60 25.08
CA GLY A 214 34.85 -21.31 26.46
C GLY A 214 33.86 -20.16 26.60
N GLU A 215 32.59 -20.51 26.69
CA GLU A 215 31.49 -19.67 27.13
C GLU A 215 31.80 -19.00 28.48
N THR A 216 31.30 -17.78 28.69
CA THR A 216 30.41 -17.38 29.80
C THR A 216 30.53 -15.85 29.96
N THR A 217 29.52 -15.13 29.51
CA THR A 217 29.32 -13.72 29.82
C THR A 217 29.05 -13.56 31.31
N THR A 218 29.89 -12.79 32.01
CA THR A 218 29.55 -12.18 33.30
C THR A 218 29.68 -10.67 33.19
N SER A 219 28.60 -10.02 33.63
CA SER A 219 28.31 -8.60 33.77
C SER A 219 29.39 -7.74 34.42
N SER A 220 29.50 -6.47 34.02
CA SER A 220 29.12 -5.32 34.88
C SER A 220 29.33 -3.96 34.19
N ALA A 221 28.31 -3.10 34.35
CA ALA A 221 28.31 -1.62 34.47
C ALA A 221 28.95 -0.75 33.36
N GLY A 222 28.33 0.30 32.84
CA GLY A 222 27.04 0.94 33.11
C GLY A 222 26.96 2.22 32.28
N SER A 223 25.85 2.41 31.56
CA SER A 223 25.48 3.67 30.90
C SER A 223 23.96 3.72 30.72
N PRO A 224 23.35 4.92 30.70
CA PRO A 224 21.95 5.12 31.03
C PRO A 224 21.03 4.62 29.92
N ARG A 225 20.02 3.84 30.28
CA ARG A 225 19.03 3.31 29.34
C ARG A 225 18.02 4.39 29.00
N PHE A 226 18.02 4.82 27.74
CA PHE A 226 16.87 5.42 27.07
C PHE A 226 15.74 4.38 27.04
N LEU A 227 14.59 4.72 27.63
CA LEU A 227 13.38 3.90 27.58
C LEU A 227 12.73 4.07 26.20
N GLY A 228 13.04 3.15 25.28
CA GLY A 228 12.42 3.10 23.95
C GLY A 228 12.44 1.72 23.28
N HIS A 229 12.75 0.64 24.01
CA HIS A 229 12.87 -0.71 23.45
C HIS A 229 11.94 -1.66 24.22
N GLY A 230 10.66 -1.71 23.87
CA GLY A 230 9.71 -2.57 24.58
C GLY A 230 8.32 -2.76 23.97
N LEU A 231 8.03 -2.23 22.77
CA LEU A 231 6.73 -2.43 22.12
C LEU A 231 6.77 -3.43 20.95
N ASN A 232 7.96 -3.87 20.51
CA ASN A 232 8.10 -4.64 19.26
C ASN A 232 8.34 -6.14 19.45
N GLU A 233 8.82 -6.63 20.60
CA GLU A 233 9.04 -8.08 20.83
C GLU A 233 7.74 -8.86 21.09
N ASN A 234 6.65 -8.18 21.45
CA ASN A 234 5.36 -8.82 21.72
C ASN A 234 4.29 -8.55 20.65
N LEU A 235 4.55 -7.65 19.70
CA LEU A 235 3.58 -7.27 18.68
C LEU A 235 3.34 -8.40 17.66
N ILE A 236 4.42 -9.05 17.23
CA ILE A 236 4.38 -10.17 16.27
C ILE A 236 3.60 -11.39 16.82
N PRO A 237 3.86 -11.91 18.04
CA PRO A 237 3.10 -13.05 18.56
C PRO A 237 1.64 -12.72 18.88
N ILE A 238 1.33 -11.48 19.30
CA ILE A 238 -0.05 -11.02 19.52
C ILE A 238 -0.81 -10.99 18.19
N TYR A 239 -0.20 -10.44 17.14
CA TYR A 239 -0.80 -10.37 15.81
C TYR A 239 -1.06 -11.77 15.22
N CYS A 240 -0.10 -12.69 15.32
CA CYS A 240 -0.27 -14.09 14.90
C CYS A 240 -1.40 -14.79 15.66
N SER A 241 -1.57 -14.53 16.96
CA SER A 241 -2.64 -15.10 17.78
C SER A 241 -4.02 -14.58 17.36
N ILE A 242 -4.12 -13.28 17.07
CA ILE A 242 -5.37 -12.65 16.59
C ILE A 242 -5.74 -13.16 15.20
N LEU A 243 -4.77 -13.24 14.27
CA LEU A 243 -4.99 -13.78 12.93
C LEU A 243 -5.43 -15.25 12.98
N ALA A 244 -4.79 -16.07 13.81
CA ALA A 244 -5.19 -17.47 13.99
C ALA A 244 -6.63 -17.59 14.51
N ALA A 245 -7.01 -16.76 15.50
CA ALA A 245 -8.38 -16.73 16.02
C ALA A 245 -9.41 -16.32 14.96
N MET A 246 -9.08 -15.33 14.13
CA MET A 246 -9.93 -14.89 13.02
C MET A 246 -10.13 -16.01 11.98
N VAL A 247 -9.06 -16.71 11.60
CA VAL A 247 -9.14 -17.83 10.65
C VAL A 247 -9.96 -19.00 11.20
N VAL A 248 -9.76 -19.37 12.47
CA VAL A 248 -10.53 -20.43 13.13
C VAL A 248 -12.01 -20.05 13.25
N GLY A 249 -12.31 -18.79 13.61
CA GLY A 249 -13.67 -18.27 13.66
C GLY A 249 -14.36 -18.30 12.29
N LEU A 250 -13.66 -17.94 11.22
CA LEU A 250 -14.18 -17.94 9.85
C LEU A 250 -14.42 -19.36 9.34
N ALA A 251 -13.51 -20.30 9.63
CA ALA A 251 -13.70 -21.72 9.33
C ALA A 251 -14.91 -22.32 10.08
N ALA A 252 -15.04 -22.02 11.38
CA ALA A 252 -16.18 -22.45 12.19
C ALA A 252 -17.49 -21.84 11.67
N TYR A 253 -17.48 -20.57 11.26
CA TYR A 253 -18.62 -19.90 10.64
C TYR A 253 -19.03 -20.57 9.32
N LEU A 254 -18.08 -20.92 8.45
CA LEU A 254 -18.36 -21.61 7.19
C LEU A 254 -18.92 -23.02 7.43
N ILE A 255 -18.38 -23.75 8.40
CA ILE A 255 -18.90 -25.08 8.80
C ILE A 255 -20.31 -24.93 9.38
N PHE A 256 -20.54 -23.97 10.26
CA PHE A 256 -21.86 -23.72 10.86
C PHE A 256 -22.87 -23.27 9.80
N ARG A 257 -22.46 -22.39 8.87
CA ARG A 257 -23.29 -21.95 7.75
C ARG A 257 -23.61 -23.12 6.83
N ARG A 258 -22.65 -23.98 6.52
CA ARG A 258 -22.85 -25.19 5.69
C ARG A 258 -23.72 -26.24 6.40
N TRP A 259 -23.55 -26.41 7.70
CA TRP A 259 -24.39 -27.25 8.55
C TRP A 259 -25.82 -26.73 8.60
N ASN A 260 -26.00 -25.41 8.79
CA ASN A 260 -27.32 -24.80 8.88
C ASN A 260 -28.03 -24.82 7.52
N SER A 261 -27.31 -24.65 6.41
CA SER A 261 -27.82 -24.87 5.06
C SER A 261 -28.28 -26.31 4.83
N CYS A 262 -27.48 -27.31 5.27
CA CYS A 262 -27.91 -28.72 5.22
C CYS A 262 -29.12 -29.00 6.12
N LYS A 263 -29.20 -28.35 7.29
CA LYS A 263 -30.34 -28.46 8.22
C LYS A 263 -31.62 -27.88 7.61
N GLN A 264 -31.55 -26.70 6.97
CA GLN A 264 -32.68 -26.10 6.28
C GLN A 264 -33.11 -26.91 5.05
N ASN A 265 -32.14 -27.44 4.27
CA ASN A 265 -32.46 -28.27 3.11
C ASN A 265 -33.12 -29.61 3.50
N LYS A 266 -32.79 -30.15 4.68
CA LYS A 266 -33.45 -31.35 5.23
C LYS A 266 -34.89 -31.09 5.66
N GLN A 267 -35.23 -29.88 6.12
CA GLN A 267 -36.61 -29.49 6.41
C GLN A 267 -37.42 -29.23 5.14
N ALA A 268 -36.81 -28.63 4.10
CA ALA A 268 -37.44 -28.42 2.80
C ALA A 268 -37.75 -29.74 2.05
N ALA A 269 -36.90 -30.77 2.19
CA ALA A 269 -37.14 -32.10 1.62
C ALA A 269 -38.27 -32.86 2.34
N ASN A 270 -38.42 -32.69 3.66
CA ASN A 270 -39.48 -33.36 4.42
C ASN A 270 -40.87 -32.75 4.15
N ASN A 271 -40.97 -31.44 3.89
CA ASN A 271 -42.24 -30.79 3.55
C ASN A 271 -42.70 -31.08 2.10
N ARG A 272 -41.78 -31.35 1.15
CA ARG A 272 -42.15 -31.81 -0.21
C ARG A 272 -42.61 -33.27 -0.27
N GLY A 273 -42.31 -34.09 0.73
CA GLY A 273 -42.77 -35.47 0.83
C GLY A 273 -44.24 -35.62 1.26
N ALA A 274 -44.85 -34.58 1.84
CA ALA A 274 -46.23 -34.62 2.33
C ALA A 274 -47.28 -34.08 1.34
N THR A 275 -46.88 -33.61 0.15
CA THR A 275 -47.78 -32.95 -0.82
C THR A 275 -47.97 -33.72 -2.12
N ASN A 276 -47.47 -34.96 -2.24
CA ASN A 276 -47.53 -35.71 -3.51
C ASN A 276 -48.18 -37.09 -3.37
N ASN A 277 -49.38 -37.12 -2.75
CA ASN A 277 -50.31 -38.24 -2.83
C ASN A 277 -51.75 -37.70 -2.98
N GLN A 278 -52.10 -37.20 -4.16
CA GLN A 278 -53.48 -37.29 -4.67
C GLN A 278 -53.46 -37.14 -6.20
N MET A 279 -53.83 -38.22 -6.90
CA MET A 279 -53.84 -38.38 -8.35
C MET A 279 -55.26 -38.09 -8.91
N VAL A 280 -55.35 -37.20 -9.93
CA VAL A 280 -56.17 -37.21 -11.18
C VAL A 280 -57.70 -37.46 -11.04
N THR A 281 -58.65 -36.65 -11.55
CA THR A 281 -59.05 -36.37 -12.97
C THR A 281 -60.22 -35.34 -12.99
N PRO A 282 -60.56 -34.68 -14.13
CA PRO A 282 -61.36 -33.45 -14.23
C PRO A 282 -62.81 -33.65 -14.69
N GLU A 283 -63.73 -32.72 -14.37
CA GLU A 283 -64.83 -32.17 -15.21
C GLU A 283 -65.29 -30.87 -14.50
N GLY A 284 -65.29 -29.70 -15.14
CA GLY A 284 -66.49 -29.17 -15.78
C GLY A 284 -66.89 -27.82 -15.15
N GLU A 285 -66.67 -26.76 -15.93
CA GLU A 285 -67.47 -25.52 -16.03
C GLU A 285 -67.74 -24.59 -14.82
N LYS A 286 -67.33 -23.31 -15.02
CA LYS A 286 -68.08 -22.06 -14.88
C LYS A 286 -67.37 -20.99 -14.02
N LEU A 287 -67.06 -19.88 -14.71
CA LEU A 287 -66.69 -18.52 -14.28
C LEU A 287 -66.53 -18.27 -12.78
N HIS A 288 -65.41 -17.66 -12.39
CA HIS A 288 -65.34 -16.25 -11.99
C HIS A 288 -63.88 -15.80 -11.88
N SER A 289 -63.63 -14.59 -12.37
CA SER A 289 -62.38 -13.87 -12.30
C SER A 289 -61.96 -13.64 -10.84
N ASP A 290 -60.69 -13.88 -10.51
CA ASP A 290 -60.01 -12.97 -9.59
C ASP A 290 -58.50 -12.95 -9.79
N SER A 291 -57.96 -11.76 -9.66
CA SER A 291 -56.56 -11.41 -9.90
C SER A 291 -55.69 -11.82 -8.71
N GLY A 292 -54.52 -12.40 -8.99
CA GLY A 292 -53.53 -12.71 -7.95
C GLY A 292 -52.12 -12.60 -8.51
N ILE A 293 -51.66 -11.38 -8.77
CA ILE A 293 -50.25 -11.10 -9.02
C ILE A 293 -49.56 -10.93 -7.67
N SER A 294 -48.68 -11.87 -7.32
CA SER A 294 -47.84 -11.77 -6.12
C SER A 294 -46.73 -10.75 -6.39
N VAL A 295 -46.68 -9.70 -5.58
CA VAL A 295 -45.62 -8.68 -5.58
C VAL A 295 -44.54 -9.16 -4.60
N ASP A 296 -43.30 -9.28 -5.07
CA ASP A 296 -42.13 -9.58 -4.25
C ASP A 296 -41.83 -8.43 -3.26
N SER A 297 -41.85 -8.73 -1.96
CA SER A 297 -41.64 -7.77 -0.86
C SER A 297 -40.16 -7.42 -0.61
N GLN A 298 -39.35 -7.21 -1.64
CA GLN A 298 -37.93 -6.85 -1.45
C GLN A 298 -37.56 -5.40 -1.81
N SER A 299 -38.47 -4.58 -2.35
CA SER A 299 -38.12 -3.20 -2.75
C SER A 299 -38.58 -2.09 -1.80
N LEU A 300 -39.26 -2.40 -0.68
CA LEU A 300 -39.79 -1.36 0.22
C LEU A 300 -38.83 -0.99 1.37
N GLN A 301 -37.78 -1.78 1.62
CA GLN A 301 -36.87 -1.57 2.74
C GLN A 301 -35.66 -0.68 2.39
N GLU A 302 -35.26 -0.62 1.11
CA GLU A 302 -34.17 0.26 0.66
C GLU A 302 -34.60 1.73 0.49
N GLN A 303 -35.88 2.00 0.18
CA GLN A 303 -36.34 3.37 -0.02
C GLN A 303 -36.52 4.16 1.28
N GLN A 304 -36.76 3.46 2.41
CA GLN A 304 -36.90 4.09 3.72
C GLN A 304 -35.56 4.47 4.36
N GLN A 305 -34.46 3.81 3.97
CA GLN A 305 -33.14 4.08 4.53
C GLN A 305 -32.46 5.30 3.89
N GLN A 306 -32.73 5.58 2.61
CA GLN A 306 -32.22 6.79 1.95
C GLN A 306 -32.91 8.08 2.41
N GLN A 307 -34.19 8.00 2.82
CA GLN A 307 -34.93 9.19 3.27
C GLN A 307 -34.52 9.67 4.67
N GLN A 308 -34.03 8.76 5.53
CA GLN A 308 -33.54 9.10 6.87
C GLN A 308 -32.14 9.73 6.87
N GLN A 309 -31.33 9.47 5.84
CA GLN A 309 -29.98 10.04 5.72
C GLN A 309 -29.98 11.49 5.21
N GLN A 310 -30.99 11.90 4.43
CA GLN A 310 -31.12 13.30 3.98
C GLN A 310 -31.68 14.26 5.04
N GLN A 311 -32.37 13.77 6.07
CA GLN A 311 -32.87 14.61 7.16
C GLN A 311 -31.83 14.91 8.26
N ALA A 312 -30.74 14.14 8.35
CA ALA A 312 -29.69 14.37 9.36
C ALA A 312 -28.66 15.44 8.94
N GLN A 313 -28.66 15.89 7.68
CA GLN A 313 -27.68 16.86 7.16
C GLN A 313 -28.20 18.30 7.03
N ALA A 314 -29.45 18.57 7.42
CA ALA A 314 -30.05 19.90 7.34
C ALA A 314 -30.07 20.68 8.66
N GLU A 315 -29.55 20.14 9.77
CA GLU A 315 -29.68 20.75 11.11
C GLU A 315 -28.36 21.24 11.74
N VAL A 316 -27.33 21.59 10.95
CA VAL A 316 -26.15 22.28 11.50
C VAL A 316 -25.58 23.31 10.51
N GLN A 317 -26.16 24.51 10.44
CA GLN A 317 -25.39 25.77 10.27
C GLN A 317 -26.23 27.03 10.57
N PRO A 318 -25.63 28.11 11.12
CA PRO A 318 -26.34 29.26 11.70
C PRO A 318 -26.61 30.40 10.71
N GLN A 319 -27.64 31.21 11.03
CA GLN A 319 -28.11 32.40 10.29
C GLN A 319 -27.06 33.52 10.14
N PRO A 320 -27.21 34.37 9.10
CA PRO A 320 -26.96 35.79 9.23
C PRO A 320 -28.20 36.65 8.92
N SER A 321 -28.33 37.70 9.72
CA SER A 321 -29.35 38.75 9.73
C SER A 321 -29.12 39.80 8.62
N HIS A 322 -30.18 40.11 7.86
CA HIS A 322 -30.22 41.27 6.96
C HIS A 322 -30.94 42.44 7.63
N SER A 323 -30.27 43.58 7.75
CA SER A 323 -30.89 44.90 7.98
C SER A 323 -30.56 45.83 6.80
N HIS A 324 -31.61 46.48 6.30
CA HIS A 324 -31.60 47.40 5.18
C HIS A 324 -31.70 48.82 5.74
N THR A 325 -30.74 49.70 5.41
CA THR A 325 -30.95 51.16 5.45
C THR A 325 -30.23 51.82 4.27
N GLN A 326 -30.87 52.84 3.72
CA GLN A 326 -30.68 53.46 2.40
C GLN A 326 -30.11 54.89 2.56
N GLU A 327 -29.27 55.36 1.61
CA GLU A 327 -29.01 56.76 1.16
C GLU A 327 -27.64 56.80 0.45
N GLN A 328 -27.27 57.61 -0.55
CA GLN A 328 -27.89 58.38 -1.65
C GLN A 328 -26.73 58.96 -2.52
N ILE A 329 -26.94 59.16 -3.84
CA ILE A 329 -26.30 60.15 -4.77
C ILE A 329 -24.81 59.89 -5.18
N GLY A 330 -24.37 59.98 -6.45
CA GLY A 330 -24.97 60.52 -7.68
C GLY A 330 -24.11 60.24 -8.93
N ARG A 331 -24.76 60.32 -10.10
CA ARG A 331 -24.20 60.13 -11.44
C ARG A 331 -23.49 61.38 -11.96
N LEU A 332 -22.46 61.19 -12.81
CA LEU A 332 -22.18 62.08 -13.96
C LEU A 332 -22.13 61.26 -15.26
N LYS A 333 -22.72 61.85 -16.29
CA LYS A 333 -22.91 61.38 -17.69
C LYS A 333 -22.04 62.24 -18.63
N PRO A 334 -21.95 61.95 -19.94
CA PRO A 334 -22.94 62.46 -20.91
C PRO A 334 -23.62 61.43 -21.81
#